data_AF-A0A0F9GK13-F1
#
_entry.id   AF-A0A0F9GK13-F1
#
_cell.length_a   1.000
_cell.length_b   1.000
_cell.length_c   1.000
_cell.angle_alpha   90.00
_cell.angle_beta   90.00
_cell.angle_gamma   90.00
#
_symmetry.space_group_name_H-M   'P 1'
#
loop_
_entity.id
_entity.type
_entity.pdbx_description
1 polymer ?
#
loop_
_entity_poly.entity_id
_entity_poly.type
_entity_poly.pdbx_seq_one_letter_code
_entity_poly.pdbx_strand_id
1 'polypeptide(L)'
;SISCGFKYVRATHAALRLNASLIDVYLNQHELAGDNPQKKEIANDAIKGLLEKESERGGINSKWQYLWFIIGGVFYLVGHIIIMHQNGVC
;
A
#
# COMPACT_ATOMS: atom_id res chain seq x y z
N SER A 1 8.69 8.81 -11.64
CA SER A 1 8.16 8.97 -10.26
C SER A 1 6.62 8.89 -10.22
N ILE A 2 5.89 9.67 -11.05
CA ILE A 2 4.41 9.73 -11.06
C ILE A 2 3.73 8.36 -11.26
N SER A 3 4.22 7.51 -12.18
CA SER A 3 3.55 6.22 -12.45
C SER A 3 3.62 5.21 -11.28
N CYS A 4 4.60 5.34 -10.38
CA CYS A 4 4.67 4.51 -9.17
C CYS A 4 3.63 4.95 -8.13
N GLY A 5 3.47 6.26 -7.94
CA GLY A 5 2.45 6.82 -7.03
C GLY A 5 1.04 6.41 -7.45
N PHE A 6 0.73 6.47 -8.76
CA PHE A 6 -0.56 6.03 -9.29
C PHE A 6 -0.79 4.53 -9.15
N LYS A 7 0.25 3.69 -9.30
CA LYS A 7 0.14 2.24 -9.04
C LYS A 7 -0.16 1.96 -7.57
N TYR A 8 0.50 2.69 -6.66
CA TYR A 8 0.26 2.55 -5.23
C TYR A 8 -1.16 3.00 -4.86
N VAL A 9 -1.58 4.18 -5.30
CA VAL A 9 -2.95 4.69 -5.10
C VAL A 9 -3.98 3.74 -5.69
N ARG A 10 -3.73 3.14 -6.86
CA ARG A 10 -4.60 2.14 -7.46
C ARG A 10 -4.70 0.86 -6.61
N ALA A 11 -3.59 0.39 -6.06
CA ALA A 11 -3.56 -0.77 -5.17
C ALA A 11 -4.30 -0.48 -3.84
N THR A 12 -4.09 0.70 -3.25
CA THR A 12 -4.81 1.13 -2.03
C THR A 12 -6.30 1.29 -2.30
N HIS A 13 -6.69 1.86 -3.44
CA HIS A 13 -8.09 1.99 -3.84
C HIS A 13 -8.74 0.62 -4.15
N ALA A 14 -8.00 -0.31 -4.74
CA ALA A 14 -8.46 -1.68 -4.94
C ALA A 14 -8.64 -2.42 -3.60
N ALA A 15 -7.69 -2.30 -2.67
CA ALA A 15 -7.80 -2.84 -1.32
C ALA A 15 -8.97 -2.21 -0.54
N LEU A 16 -9.20 -0.90 -0.68
CA LEU A 16 -10.34 -0.20 -0.07
C LEU A 16 -11.67 -0.73 -0.61
N ARG A 17 -11.77 -0.92 -1.93
CA ARG A 17 -12.96 -1.53 -2.57
C ARG A 17 -13.18 -2.96 -2.10
N LEU A 18 -12.12 -3.77 -2.04
CA LEU A 18 -12.20 -5.15 -1.57
C LEU A 18 -12.66 -5.23 -0.10
N ASN A 19 -12.15 -4.34 0.76
CA ASN A 19 -12.61 -4.23 2.14
C ASN A 19 -14.07 -3.76 2.24
N ALA A 20 -14.50 -2.83 1.39
CA ALA A 20 -15.91 -2.41 1.33
C ALA A 20 -16.81 -3.58 0.90
N SER A 21 -16.43 -4.35 -0.11
CA SER A 21 -17.15 -5.57 -0.49
C SER A 21 -17.19 -6.60 0.63
N LEU A 22 -16.11 -6.72 1.43
CA LEU A 22 -16.08 -7.61 2.59
C LEU A 22 -17.07 -7.16 3.68
N ILE A 23 -17.19 -5.85 3.91
CA ILE A 23 -18.20 -5.26 4.80
C ILE A 23 -19.61 -5.56 4.28
N ASP A 24 -19.86 -5.40 2.97
CA ASP A 24 -21.15 -5.71 2.36
C ASP A 24 -21.52 -7.20 2.50
N VAL A 25 -20.53 -8.11 2.41
CA VAL A 25 -20.72 -9.55 2.66
C VAL A 25 -21.11 -9.80 4.13
N TYR A 26 -20.45 -9.13 5.08
CA TYR A 26 -20.78 -9.24 6.50
C TYR A 26 -22.15 -8.64 6.86
N LEU A 27 -22.57 -7.59 6.15
CA LEU A 27 -23.85 -6.91 6.35
C LEU A 27 -25.02 -7.58 5.59
N ASN A 28 -24.81 -8.75 4.95
CA ASN A 28 -25.80 -9.43 4.10
C ASN A 28 -26.24 -8.64 2.86
N GLN A 29 -25.51 -7.59 2.49
CA GLN A 29 -25.87 -6.67 1.40
C GLN A 29 -25.18 -7.04 0.08
N HIS A 30 -24.27 -8.01 0.09
CA HIS A 30 -23.57 -8.42 -1.12
C HIS A 30 -24.46 -9.26 -2.04
N GLU A 31 -24.74 -8.76 -3.25
CA GLU A 31 -25.69 -9.33 -4.24
C GLU A 31 -25.55 -10.84 -4.47
N LEU A 32 -24.32 -11.36 -4.42
CA LEU A 32 -24.04 -12.78 -4.68
C LEU A 32 -24.04 -13.67 -3.44
N ALA A 33 -23.77 -13.12 -2.25
CA ALA A 33 -23.65 -13.90 -1.02
C ALA A 33 -24.99 -13.96 -0.25
N GLY A 34 -25.72 -12.84 -0.20
CA GLY A 34 -26.94 -12.71 0.61
C GLY A 34 -26.71 -13.17 2.05
N ASP A 35 -27.69 -13.87 2.63
CA ASP A 35 -27.57 -14.41 4.00
C ASP A 35 -26.97 -15.82 4.06
N ASN A 36 -26.49 -16.37 2.94
CA ASN A 36 -26.03 -17.76 2.90
C ASN A 36 -24.60 -17.89 3.48
N PRO A 37 -24.41 -18.59 4.62
CA PRO A 37 -23.13 -18.63 5.33
C PRO A 37 -21.99 -19.26 4.50
N GLN A 38 -22.28 -20.29 3.70
CA GLN A 38 -21.27 -20.93 2.85
C GLN A 38 -20.79 -20.00 1.74
N LYS A 39 -21.67 -19.16 1.19
CA LYS A 39 -21.30 -18.18 0.15
C LYS A 39 -20.49 -17.02 0.73
N LYS A 40 -20.76 -16.61 1.97
CA LYS A 40 -19.97 -15.60 2.68
C LYS A 40 -18.54 -16.06 2.93
N GLU A 41 -18.36 -17.31 3.32
CA GLU A 41 -17.04 -17.89 3.59
C GLU A 41 -16.19 -17.94 2.31
N ILE A 42 -16.76 -18.42 1.20
CA ILE A 42 -16.10 -18.45 -0.12
C ILE A 42 -15.75 -17.04 -0.60
N ALA A 43 -16.65 -16.06 -0.42
CA ALA A 43 -16.39 -14.67 -0.79
C ALA A 43 -15.26 -14.05 0.07
N ASN A 44 -15.25 -14.33 1.38
CA ASN A 44 -14.22 -13.86 2.30
C ASN A 44 -12.84 -14.42 1.93
N ASP A 45 -12.75 -15.72 1.65
CA ASP A 45 -11.49 -16.36 1.26
C ASP A 45 -10.98 -15.86 -0.11
N ALA A 46 -11.88 -15.65 -1.07
CA ALA A 46 -11.52 -15.09 -2.37
C ALA A 46 -10.99 -13.64 -2.24
N ILE A 47 -11.62 -12.81 -1.41
CA ILE A 47 -11.19 -11.43 -1.17
C ILE A 47 -9.84 -11.41 -0.43
N LYS A 48 -9.65 -12.26 0.58
CA LYS A 48 -8.37 -12.39 1.30
C LYS A 48 -7.23 -12.79 0.36
N GLY A 49 -7.44 -13.79 -0.49
CA GLY A 49 -6.42 -14.22 -1.45
C GLY A 49 -6.05 -13.14 -2.47
N LEU A 50 -7.03 -12.35 -2.92
CA LEU A 50 -6.78 -11.18 -3.78
C LEU A 50 -6.00 -10.08 -3.05
N LEU A 51 -6.32 -9.82 -1.78
CA LEU A 51 -5.64 -8.83 -0.97
C LEU A 51 -4.19 -9.21 -0.69
N GLU A 52 -3.92 -10.48 -0.37
CA GLU A 52 -2.57 -11.00 -0.17
C GLU A 52 -1.72 -10.86 -1.44
N LYS A 53 -2.27 -11.20 -2.61
CA LYS A 53 -1.58 -11.11 -3.89
C LYS A 53 -1.23 -9.68 -4.30
N GLU A 54 -2.12 -8.73 -4.02
CA GLU A 54 -1.86 -7.30 -4.25
C GLU A 54 -0.90 -6.72 -3.20
N SER A 55 -0.97 -7.18 -1.95
CA SER A 55 -0.07 -6.79 -0.86
C SER A 55 1.36 -7.24 -1.11
N GLU A 56 1.57 -8.47 -1.57
CA GLU A 56 2.91 -9.00 -1.89
C GLU A 56 3.58 -8.21 -3.02
N ARG A 57 2.82 -7.86 -4.07
CA ARG A 57 3.28 -7.01 -5.18
C ARG A 57 3.56 -5.57 -4.75
N GLY A 58 2.76 -5.03 -3.83
CA GLY A 58 2.97 -3.69 -3.25
C GLY A 58 4.17 -3.63 -2.30
N GLY A 59 4.41 -4.71 -1.54
CA GLY A 59 5.42 -4.79 -0.49
C GLY A 59 6.85 -4.67 -0.99
N ILE A 60 7.19 -5.38 -2.07
CA ILE A 60 8.57 -5.37 -2.62
C ILE A 60 8.96 -3.97 -3.11
N ASN A 61 8.08 -3.29 -3.84
CA ASN A 61 8.38 -1.96 -4.36
C ASN A 61 8.42 -0.89 -3.26
N SER A 62 7.61 -1.03 -2.20
CA SER A 62 7.64 -0.08 -1.08
C SER A 62 8.96 -0.15 -0.30
N LYS A 63 9.54 -1.35 -0.13
CA LYS A 63 10.82 -1.54 0.56
C LYS A 63 11.95 -0.80 -0.16
N TRP A 64 12.01 -0.92 -1.48
CA TRP A 64 13.02 -0.22 -2.28
C TRP A 64 12.82 1.30 -2.25
N GLN A 65 11.59 1.79 -2.35
CA GLN A 65 11.31 3.23 -2.24
C GLN A 65 11.71 3.80 -0.88
N TYR A 66 11.40 3.08 0.20
CA TYR A 66 11.79 3.48 1.55
C TYR A 66 13.31 3.51 1.72
N LEU A 67 14.01 2.51 1.19
CA LEU A 67 15.47 2.45 1.23
C LEU A 67 16.10 3.62 0.46
N TRP A 68 15.61 3.94 -0.74
CA TRP A 68 16.05 5.12 -1.50
C TRP A 68 15.74 6.44 -0.81
N PHE A 69 14.61 6.55 -0.11
CA PHE A 69 14.26 7.73 0.67
C PHE A 69 15.24 7.96 1.82
N ILE A 70 15.58 6.90 2.57
CA ILE A 70 16.60 6.96 3.64
C ILE A 70 17.95 7.39 3.06
N ILE A 71 18.39 6.73 1.98
CA ILE A 71 19.67 7.04 1.35
C ILE A 71 19.70 8.52 0.91
N GLY A 72 18.64 9.00 0.25
CA GLY A 72 18.52 10.40 -0.15
C GLY A 72 18.57 11.36 1.03
N GLY A 73 17.89 11.04 2.13
CA GLY A 73 17.93 11.83 3.37
C GLY A 73 19.32 11.91 3.99
N VAL A 74 20.06 10.80 4.05
CA VAL A 74 21.44 10.77 4.55
C VAL A 74 22.35 11.62 3.68
N PHE A 75 22.27 11.47 2.35
CA PHE A 75 23.06 12.28 1.42
C PHE A 75 22.77 13.77 1.55
N TYR A 76 21.50 14.14 1.71
CA TYR A 76 21.11 15.53 1.93
C TYR A 76 21.73 16.10 3.22
N LEU A 77 21.65 15.37 4.34
CA LEU A 77 22.24 15.81 5.61
C LEU A 77 23.76 15.96 5.52
N VAL A 78 24.45 14.98 4.94
CA VAL A 78 25.91 15.04 4.77
C VAL A 78 26.31 16.21 3.88
N GLY A 79 25.65 16.38 2.73
CA GLY A 79 25.88 17.51 1.84
C GLY A 79 25.62 18.84 2.54
N HIS A 80 24.55 18.93 3.32
CA HIS A 80 24.22 20.14 4.06
C HIS A 80 25.27 20.48 5.12
N ILE A 81 25.79 19.50 5.86
CA ILE A 81 26.87 19.69 6.83
C ILE A 81 28.15 20.17 6.14
N ILE A 82 28.50 19.59 4.99
CA ILE A 82 29.66 20.03 4.20
C ILE A 82 29.50 21.50 3.75
N ILE A 83 28.32 21.87 3.27
CA ILE A 83 28.01 23.25 2.86
C ILE A 83 28.09 24.21 4.05
N MET A 84 27.55 23.84 5.21
CA MET A 84 27.62 24.66 6.43
C MET A 84 29.06 24.86 6.89
N HIS A 85 29.89 23.81 6.80
CA HIS A 85 31.33 23.88 7.10
C HIS A 85 32.09 24.77 6.09
N GLN A 86 31.76 24.69 4.79
CA GLN A 86 32.36 25.55 3.77
C GLN A 86 31.95 27.02 3.91
N ASN A 87 30.73 27.27 4.38
CA ASN A 87 30.21 28.62 4.58
C ASN A 87 30.61 29.24 5.93
N GLY A 88 31.40 28.53 6.76
CA GLY A 88 31.89 29.04 8.04
C GLY A 88 30.81 29.23 9.11
N VAL A 89 29.71 28.47 9.04
CA VAL A 89 28.58 28.55 9.98
C VAL A 89 28.68 27.49 11.10
N CYS A 90 29.88 26.94 11.34
CA CYS A 90 30.21 26.08 12.47
C CYS A 90 31.36 26.67 13.28
#